data_AF-A0A7J6TYY1-F1
#
_entry.id   AF-A0A7J6TYY1-F1
#
_cell.length_a   1.000
_cell.length_b   1.000
_cell.length_c   1.000
_cell.angle_alpha   90.00
_cell.angle_beta   90.00
_cell.angle_gamma   90.00
#
_symmetry.space_group_name_H-M   'P 1'
#
loop_
_entity.id
_entity.type
_entity.pdbx_description
1 polymer ?
#
loop_
_entity_poly.entity_id
_entity_poly.type
_entity_poly.pdbx_seq_one_letter_code
_entity_poly.pdbx_strand_id
1 'polypeptide(L)'
;RLATALEETRQLWLADMDPQILGFCSHLHLPLMAVLLRRADYCDWLLPLQLVYGLAVHGHFHSSGNVFADGVIQKWKYVEPSRILRSGLLCDDPTFKRMQQERPSEDDATLWQAALDEVDNHTMAGPIDGHTSATDFLVSRRFPVHQVSKTRPCDDYTASRLNDCQSFSRRMTLPTIDLITHMYNSLSDKWSGDLDLHIWSADHQGAYRQ
;
A
#
# COMPACT_ATOMS: atom_id res chain seq x y z
N ARG A 1 -22.58 -22.66 -6.21
CA ARG A 1 -22.85 -22.77 -7.66
C ARG A 1 -21.88 -21.91 -8.47
N LEU A 2 -21.88 -20.58 -8.33
CA LEU A 2 -20.92 -19.73 -9.06
C LEU A 2 -19.46 -19.93 -8.59
N ALA A 3 -19.20 -19.95 -7.28
CA ALA A 3 -17.86 -20.23 -6.73
C ALA A 3 -17.31 -21.58 -7.21
N THR A 4 -18.11 -22.63 -7.09
CA THR A 4 -17.78 -24.00 -7.55
C THR A 4 -17.44 -24.04 -9.05
N ALA A 5 -18.13 -23.27 -9.88
CA ALA A 5 -17.88 -23.20 -11.32
C ALA A 5 -16.60 -22.42 -11.68
N LEU A 6 -16.04 -21.66 -10.72
CA LEU A 6 -14.84 -20.86 -10.90
C LEU A 6 -13.60 -21.50 -10.25
N GLU A 7 -13.72 -22.73 -9.75
CA GLU A 7 -12.63 -23.39 -9.01
C GLU A 7 -11.43 -23.68 -9.92
N GLU A 8 -11.65 -24.12 -11.16
CA GLU A 8 -10.57 -24.32 -12.13
C GLU A 8 -9.83 -23.01 -12.43
N THR A 9 -10.56 -21.90 -12.59
CA THR A 9 -9.96 -20.57 -12.76
C THR A 9 -9.18 -20.12 -11.53
N ARG A 10 -9.67 -20.45 -10.33
CA ARG A 10 -8.96 -20.16 -9.08
C ARG A 10 -7.63 -20.88 -9.04
N GLN A 11 -7.58 -22.17 -9.38
CA GLN A 11 -6.35 -22.93 -9.37
C GLN A 11 -5.33 -22.38 -10.38
N LEU A 12 -5.79 -21.96 -11.57
CA LEU A 12 -4.93 -21.29 -12.56
C LEU A 12 -4.34 -19.98 -12.00
N TRP A 13 -5.17 -19.13 -11.39
CA TRP A 13 -4.71 -17.85 -10.84
C TRP A 13 -3.74 -18.03 -9.67
N LEU A 14 -3.95 -19.04 -8.82
CA LEU A 14 -3.03 -19.36 -7.73
C LEU A 14 -1.69 -19.92 -8.26
N ALA A 15 -1.71 -20.66 -9.37
CA ALA A 15 -0.50 -21.22 -9.97
C ALA A 15 0.37 -20.16 -10.66
N ASP A 16 -0.25 -19.14 -11.26
CA ASP A 16 0.44 -18.02 -11.92
C ASP A 16 0.93 -16.94 -10.94
N MET A 17 0.52 -17.02 -9.67
CA MET A 17 0.79 -15.99 -8.66
C MET A 17 2.22 -16.09 -8.14
N ASP A 18 2.84 -14.93 -7.89
CA ASP A 18 4.13 -14.88 -7.21
C ASP A 18 4.02 -15.58 -5.83
N PRO A 19 4.98 -16.42 -5.42
CA PRO A 19 4.93 -17.15 -4.14
C PRO A 19 4.74 -16.26 -2.91
N GLN A 20 5.26 -15.03 -2.93
CA GLN A 20 5.09 -14.07 -1.84
C GLN A 20 3.64 -13.60 -1.78
N ILE A 21 3.06 -13.23 -2.92
CA ILE A 21 1.66 -12.80 -3.03
C ILE A 21 0.69 -13.95 -2.68
N LEU A 22 1.04 -15.18 -3.07
CA LEU A 22 0.27 -16.38 -2.76
C LEU A 22 0.08 -16.59 -1.25
N GLY A 23 1.11 -16.27 -0.46
CA GLY A 23 1.05 -16.33 1.01
C GLY A 23 -0.11 -15.51 1.59
N PHE A 24 -0.37 -14.32 1.03
CA PHE A 24 -1.42 -13.42 1.49
C PHE A 24 -2.77 -13.69 0.81
N CYS A 25 -2.80 -14.02 -0.48
CA CYS A 25 -4.03 -14.11 -1.25
C CYS A 25 -4.66 -15.51 -1.34
N SER A 26 -3.96 -16.56 -0.92
CA SER A 26 -4.40 -17.96 -1.09
C SER A 26 -5.79 -18.28 -0.52
N HIS A 27 -6.17 -17.61 0.56
CA HIS A 27 -7.46 -17.79 1.22
C HIS A 27 -8.62 -17.09 0.48
N LEU A 28 -8.33 -16.12 -0.39
CA LEU A 28 -9.32 -15.35 -1.14
C LEU A 28 -9.80 -16.10 -2.39
N HIS A 29 -11.07 -15.93 -2.73
CA HIS A 29 -11.63 -16.46 -3.98
C HIS A 29 -11.59 -15.36 -5.07
N LEU A 30 -10.39 -15.00 -5.52
CA LEU A 30 -10.17 -13.86 -6.44
C LEU A 30 -11.01 -13.90 -7.73
N PRO A 31 -11.22 -15.06 -8.41
CA PRO A 31 -12.10 -15.10 -9.58
C PRO A 31 -13.56 -14.77 -9.27
N LEU A 32 -14.06 -15.20 -8.10
CA LEU A 32 -15.41 -14.89 -7.66
C LEU A 32 -15.52 -13.39 -7.34
N MET A 33 -14.52 -12.85 -6.64
CA MET A 33 -14.41 -11.41 -6.37
C MET A 33 -14.44 -10.61 -7.69
N ALA A 34 -13.70 -11.01 -8.72
CA ALA A 34 -13.71 -10.34 -10.02
C ALA A 34 -15.11 -10.32 -10.67
N VAL A 35 -15.84 -11.44 -10.61
CA VAL A 35 -17.22 -11.50 -11.13
C VAL A 35 -18.16 -10.61 -10.31
N LEU A 36 -18.04 -10.62 -8.98
CA LEU A 36 -18.88 -9.80 -8.11
C LEU A 36 -18.63 -8.31 -8.32
N LEU A 37 -17.37 -7.88 -8.38
CA LEU A 37 -17.01 -6.47 -8.60
C LEU A 37 -17.50 -5.98 -9.97
N ARG A 38 -17.32 -6.77 -11.03
CA ARG A 38 -17.85 -6.42 -12.36
C ARG A 38 -19.38 -6.33 -12.37
N ARG A 39 -20.07 -7.27 -11.71
CA ARG A 39 -21.55 -7.25 -11.65
C ARG A 39 -22.11 -6.13 -10.78
N ALA A 40 -21.36 -5.71 -9.77
CA ALA A 40 -21.71 -4.58 -8.93
C ALA A 40 -21.36 -3.22 -9.58
N ASP A 41 -20.80 -3.22 -10.80
CA ASP A 41 -20.24 -2.04 -11.46
C ASP A 41 -19.27 -1.28 -10.55
N TYR A 42 -18.45 -2.04 -9.80
CA TYR A 42 -17.49 -1.46 -8.87
C TYR A 42 -16.35 -0.79 -9.64
N CYS A 43 -16.01 0.43 -9.26
CA CYS A 43 -15.04 1.27 -9.95
C CYS A 43 -13.63 0.65 -10.04
N ASP A 44 -13.26 -0.19 -9.08
CA ASP A 44 -11.97 -0.89 -9.04
C ASP A 44 -12.14 -2.41 -9.25
N TRP A 45 -12.84 -2.78 -10.32
CA TRP A 45 -13.10 -4.18 -10.65
C TRP A 45 -11.84 -4.94 -11.09
N LEU A 46 -10.72 -4.25 -11.35
CA LEU A 46 -9.42 -4.82 -11.69
C LEU A 46 -8.62 -5.32 -10.48
N LEU A 47 -9.00 -4.91 -9.26
CA LEU A 47 -8.30 -5.28 -8.02
C LEU A 47 -7.94 -6.77 -7.91
N PRO A 48 -8.82 -7.75 -8.23
CA PRO A 48 -8.47 -9.16 -8.15
C PRO A 48 -7.36 -9.57 -9.10
N LEU A 49 -7.27 -8.95 -10.28
CA LEU A 49 -6.19 -9.21 -11.23
C LEU A 49 -4.88 -8.56 -10.76
N GLN A 50 -4.95 -7.35 -10.20
CA GLN A 50 -3.79 -6.69 -9.61
C GLN A 50 -3.25 -7.44 -8.39
N LEU A 51 -4.11 -8.11 -7.62
CA LEU A 51 -3.69 -9.02 -6.56
C LEU A 51 -3.01 -10.29 -7.10
N VAL A 52 -3.28 -10.73 -8.34
CA VAL A 52 -2.55 -11.86 -8.94
C VAL A 52 -1.23 -11.42 -9.54
N TYR A 53 -1.23 -10.30 -10.28
CA TYR A 53 -0.11 -9.89 -11.14
C TYR A 53 0.72 -8.74 -10.58
N GLY A 54 0.39 -8.23 -9.40
CA GLY A 54 1.05 -7.09 -8.75
C GLY A 54 0.31 -5.77 -8.92
N LEU A 55 0.45 -4.90 -7.91
CA LEU A 55 -0.08 -3.53 -7.89
C LEU A 55 0.99 -2.57 -8.40
N ALA A 56 0.62 -1.69 -9.34
CA ALA A 56 1.51 -0.60 -9.74
C ALA A 56 1.69 0.39 -8.58
N VAL A 57 2.94 0.64 -8.19
CA VAL A 57 3.30 1.60 -7.10
C VAL A 57 3.19 3.07 -7.56
N HIS A 58 3.09 3.30 -8.87
CA HIS A 58 2.99 4.61 -9.50
C HIS A 58 1.79 4.69 -10.45
N GLY A 59 1.36 5.93 -10.76
CA GLY A 59 0.29 6.20 -11.71
C GLY A 59 -0.86 7.01 -11.11
N HIS A 60 -2.00 6.99 -11.81
CA HIS A 60 -3.24 7.63 -11.38
C HIS A 60 -4.06 6.64 -10.56
N PHE A 61 -4.39 6.99 -9.33
CA PHE A 61 -5.38 6.24 -8.56
C PHE A 61 -6.78 6.44 -9.17
N HIS A 62 -7.51 5.34 -9.38
CA HIS A 62 -8.87 5.40 -9.93
C HIS A 62 -9.79 6.24 -9.02
N SER A 63 -10.66 7.02 -9.64
CA SER A 63 -11.74 7.68 -8.91
C SER A 63 -12.70 6.60 -8.40
N SER A 64 -13.02 6.62 -7.11
CA SER A 64 -13.88 5.62 -6.46
C SER A 64 -15.36 5.68 -6.88
N GLY A 65 -15.68 6.33 -7.99
CA GLY A 65 -17.03 6.51 -8.50
C GLY A 65 -17.97 7.07 -7.43
N ASN A 66 -19.09 6.38 -7.21
CA ASN A 66 -20.11 6.77 -6.24
C ASN A 66 -19.94 6.09 -4.86
N VAL A 67 -18.87 5.32 -4.66
CA VAL A 67 -18.65 4.51 -3.45
C VAL A 67 -18.20 5.39 -2.28
N PHE A 68 -17.36 6.37 -2.56
CA PHE A 68 -16.94 7.38 -1.60
C PHE A 68 -17.34 8.77 -2.11
N ALA A 69 -17.62 9.69 -1.19
CA ALA A 69 -17.97 11.06 -1.51
C ALA A 69 -16.92 11.70 -2.44
N ASP A 70 -17.37 12.57 -3.36
CA ASP A 70 -16.50 13.28 -4.27
C ASP A 70 -15.47 14.11 -3.49
N GLY A 71 -14.19 13.81 -3.70
CA GLY A 71 -13.08 14.55 -3.14
C GLY A 71 -12.60 15.67 -4.06
N VAL A 72 -11.92 16.67 -3.49
CA VAL A 72 -11.19 17.69 -4.27
C VAL A 72 -9.87 17.11 -4.77
N ILE A 73 -9.56 17.30 -6.06
CA ILE A 73 -8.27 16.94 -6.66
C ILE A 73 -7.16 17.77 -5.99
N GLN A 74 -6.28 17.12 -5.21
CA GLN A 74 -5.27 17.84 -4.41
C GLN A 74 -3.85 17.85 -5.02
N LYS A 75 -3.49 16.94 -5.92
CA LYS A 75 -2.15 16.92 -6.53
C LYS A 75 -2.20 16.98 -8.06
N TRP A 76 -1.99 18.17 -8.60
CA TRP A 76 -1.98 18.46 -10.04
C TRP A 76 -0.65 18.16 -10.73
N LYS A 77 0.43 18.04 -9.96
CA LYS A 77 1.78 17.85 -10.49
C LYS A 77 2.16 16.38 -10.43
N TYR A 78 2.00 15.71 -11.56
CA TYR A 78 2.51 14.37 -11.82
C TYR A 78 3.85 14.46 -12.54
N VAL A 79 4.84 13.69 -12.10
CA VAL A 79 6.11 13.51 -12.78
C VAL A 79 6.13 12.09 -13.33
N GLU A 80 6.40 11.95 -14.63
CA GLU A 80 6.59 10.65 -15.27
C GLU A 80 7.73 9.87 -14.60
N PRO A 81 7.56 8.59 -14.23
CA PRO A 81 8.59 7.78 -13.57
C PRO A 81 9.91 7.76 -14.33
N SER A 82 9.86 7.72 -15.67
CA SER A 82 11.05 7.79 -16.55
C SER A 82 11.94 9.02 -16.33
N ARG A 83 11.44 10.06 -15.65
CA ARG A 83 12.21 11.28 -15.31
C ARG A 83 12.92 11.20 -13.96
N ILE A 84 12.60 10.22 -13.13
CA ILE A 84 13.21 10.05 -11.79
C ILE A 84 13.86 8.69 -11.58
N LEU A 85 13.36 7.66 -12.28
CA LEU A 85 13.90 6.31 -12.26
C LEU A 85 15.26 6.30 -12.95
N ARG A 86 16.09 5.37 -12.50
CA ARG A 86 17.47 5.24 -12.90
C ARG A 86 17.70 3.82 -13.39
N SER A 87 18.66 3.68 -14.29
CA SER A 87 19.10 2.40 -14.80
C SER A 87 20.61 2.30 -14.66
N GLY A 88 21.11 1.09 -14.38
CA GLY A 88 22.52 0.83 -14.15
C GLY A 88 22.77 0.12 -12.82
N LEU A 89 23.96 0.31 -12.25
CA LEU A 89 24.34 -0.27 -10.98
C LEU A 89 23.84 0.60 -9.82
N LEU A 90 23.35 -0.03 -8.75
CA LEU A 90 22.94 0.68 -7.54
C LEU A 90 24.10 1.48 -6.93
N CYS A 91 25.32 0.95 -7.00
CA CYS A 91 26.52 1.59 -6.47
C CYS A 91 26.87 2.89 -7.19
N ASP A 92 26.34 3.15 -8.38
CA ASP A 92 26.57 4.39 -9.10
C ASP A 92 25.64 5.53 -8.66
N ASP A 93 24.56 5.20 -7.94
CA ASP A 93 23.60 6.18 -7.45
C ASP A 93 24.23 7.13 -6.40
N PRO A 94 24.10 8.46 -6.53
CA PRO A 94 24.63 9.44 -5.60
C PRO A 94 24.00 9.35 -4.21
N THR A 95 22.73 8.93 -4.08
CA THR A 95 22.10 8.68 -2.77
C THR A 95 22.77 7.49 -2.10
N PHE A 96 23.00 6.41 -2.85
CA PHE A 96 23.73 5.23 -2.36
C PHE A 96 25.17 5.59 -1.95
N LYS A 97 25.93 6.28 -2.82
CA LYS A 97 27.28 6.76 -2.53
C LYS A 97 27.35 7.64 -1.29
N ARG A 98 26.36 8.53 -1.11
CA ARG A 98 26.27 9.39 0.09
C ARG A 98 26.04 8.54 1.35
N MET A 99 25.12 7.58 1.31
CA MET A 99 24.84 6.72 2.46
C MET A 99 26.05 5.86 2.86
N GLN A 100 26.86 5.40 1.90
CA GLN A 100 28.11 4.66 2.21
C GLN A 100 29.15 5.49 2.97
N GLN A 101 29.07 6.83 2.93
CA GLN A 101 30.01 7.72 3.63
C GLN A 101 29.54 8.05 5.05
N GLU A 102 28.29 7.74 5.40
CA GLU A 102 27.73 7.98 6.74
C GLU A 102 28.23 6.91 7.72
N ARG A 103 28.46 7.30 8.98
CA ARG A 103 28.84 6.35 10.03
C ARG A 103 27.57 5.71 10.61
N PRO A 104 27.48 4.38 10.70
CA PRO A 104 26.33 3.71 11.29
C PRO A 104 26.10 4.15 12.74
N SER A 105 24.86 4.50 13.04
CA SER A 105 24.34 4.80 14.37
C SER A 105 23.68 3.56 15.02
N GLU A 106 23.35 3.64 16.31
CA GLU A 106 22.55 2.59 16.99
C GLU A 106 21.16 2.44 16.37
N ASP A 107 20.57 3.54 15.88
CA ASP A 107 19.31 3.50 15.15
C ASP A 107 19.45 2.74 13.83
N ASP A 108 20.57 2.87 13.12
CA ASP A 108 20.81 2.14 11.87
C ASP A 108 20.87 0.62 12.10
N ALA A 109 21.39 0.17 13.26
CA ALA A 109 21.34 -1.25 13.63
C ALA A 109 19.89 -1.73 13.84
N THR A 110 19.06 -0.90 14.49
CA THR A 110 17.64 -1.20 14.69
C THR A 110 16.88 -1.23 13.36
N LEU A 111 17.16 -0.28 12.46
CA LEU A 111 16.56 -0.24 11.12
C LEU A 111 17.00 -1.41 10.25
N TRP A 112 18.27 -1.82 10.36
CA TRP A 112 18.81 -2.97 9.65
C TRP A 112 18.13 -4.26 10.10
N GLN A 113 17.99 -4.47 11.41
CA GLN A 113 17.28 -5.63 11.93
C GLN A 113 15.82 -5.65 11.46
N ALA A 114 15.12 -4.51 11.49
CA ALA A 114 13.76 -4.42 10.99
C ALA A 114 13.65 -4.75 9.47
N ALA A 115 14.65 -4.37 8.67
CA ALA A 115 14.71 -4.74 7.25
C ALA A 115 14.96 -6.24 7.05
N LEU A 116 15.81 -6.87 7.88
CA LEU A 116 16.01 -8.32 7.86
C LEU A 116 14.72 -9.06 8.24
N ASP A 117 14.03 -8.60 9.29
CA ASP A 117 12.74 -9.17 9.70
C ASP A 117 11.70 -9.03 8.57
N GLU A 118 11.72 -7.94 7.80
CA GLU A 118 10.84 -7.73 6.64
C GLU A 118 11.15 -8.69 5.49
N VAL A 119 12.43 -8.99 5.25
CA VAL A 119 12.88 -9.99 4.27
C VAL A 119 12.48 -11.40 4.70
N ASP A 120 12.71 -11.74 5.97
CA ASP A 120 12.37 -13.04 6.55
C ASP A 120 10.85 -13.29 6.54
N ASN A 121 10.06 -12.25 6.71
CA ASN A 121 8.59 -12.31 6.61
C ASN A 121 8.08 -12.21 5.15
N HIS A 122 8.96 -12.24 4.15
CA HIS A 122 8.62 -12.13 2.73
C HIS A 122 7.82 -10.88 2.36
N THR A 123 7.98 -9.80 3.12
CA THR A 123 7.37 -8.48 2.84
C THR A 123 8.32 -7.55 2.06
N MET A 124 9.56 -8.00 1.86
CA MET A 124 10.61 -7.28 1.12
C MET A 124 11.57 -8.26 0.46
N ALA A 125 12.10 -7.89 -0.70
CA ALA A 125 13.19 -8.61 -1.35
C ALA A 125 14.55 -8.01 -0.98
N GLY A 126 15.56 -8.86 -0.80
CA GLY A 126 16.92 -8.46 -0.49
C GLY A 126 17.60 -9.42 0.49
N PRO A 127 18.77 -9.05 1.04
CA PRO A 127 19.56 -7.86 0.73
C PRO A 127 20.01 -7.82 -0.74
N ILE A 128 20.09 -6.62 -1.33
CA ILE A 128 20.56 -6.42 -2.70
C ILE A 128 21.97 -5.85 -2.66
N ASP A 129 22.90 -6.45 -3.41
CA ASP A 129 24.27 -5.94 -3.54
C ASP A 129 24.29 -4.66 -4.38
N GLY A 130 25.18 -3.71 -4.05
CA GLY A 130 25.39 -2.48 -4.80
C GLY A 130 25.82 -2.72 -6.25
N HIS A 131 26.45 -3.86 -6.56
CA HIS A 131 26.80 -4.25 -7.92
C HIS A 131 25.64 -4.89 -8.70
N THR A 132 24.45 -4.97 -8.11
CA THR A 132 23.26 -5.39 -8.83
C THR A 132 22.88 -4.33 -9.85
N SER A 133 22.83 -4.73 -11.12
CA SER A 133 22.22 -3.89 -12.14
C SER A 133 20.72 -3.99 -12.03
N ALA A 134 20.05 -2.84 -11.91
CA ALA A 134 18.62 -2.76 -11.96
C ALA A 134 18.19 -1.87 -13.13
N THR A 135 17.11 -2.29 -13.78
CA THR A 135 16.40 -1.46 -14.76
C THR A 135 15.31 -0.72 -13.98
N ASP A 136 15.27 0.60 -14.12
CA ASP A 136 14.22 1.46 -13.58
C ASP A 136 14.02 1.36 -12.05
N PHE A 137 15.10 1.64 -11.31
CA PHE A 137 15.09 1.69 -9.84
C PHE A 137 15.11 3.13 -9.29
N LEU A 138 14.80 3.23 -8.00
CA LEU A 138 14.91 4.43 -7.20
C LEU A 138 15.51 4.08 -5.84
N VAL A 139 16.50 4.85 -5.39
CA VAL A 139 17.07 4.68 -4.04
C VAL A 139 16.37 5.62 -3.07
N SER A 140 15.75 5.07 -2.03
CA SER A 140 15.17 5.83 -0.93
C SER A 140 15.94 5.57 0.36
N ARG A 141 16.19 6.63 1.13
CA ARG A 141 16.79 6.51 2.46
C ARG A 141 15.73 6.08 3.46
N ARG A 142 16.06 5.09 4.28
CA ARG A 142 15.28 4.71 5.45
C ARG A 142 15.80 5.45 6.69
N PHE A 143 14.90 5.92 7.56
CA PHE A 143 15.22 6.66 8.76
C PHE A 143 14.32 6.25 9.94
N PRO A 144 14.77 6.44 11.19
CA PRO A 144 14.00 6.04 12.37
C PRO A 144 12.98 7.12 12.72
N VAL A 145 11.76 6.70 13.07
CA VAL A 145 10.75 7.55 13.70
C VAL A 145 10.48 7.01 15.10
N HIS A 146 10.91 7.75 16.11
CA HIS A 146 10.72 7.35 17.51
C HIS A 146 9.28 7.63 17.97
N GLN A 147 8.62 6.59 18.44
CA GLN A 147 7.36 6.66 19.17
C GLN A 147 7.61 6.26 20.62
N VAL A 148 6.67 6.61 21.52
CA VAL A 148 6.80 6.38 22.98
C VAL A 148 7.19 4.93 23.33
N SER A 149 6.71 3.94 22.57
CA SER A 149 6.94 2.52 22.86
C SER A 149 7.85 1.80 21.86
N LYS A 150 8.16 2.40 20.69
CA LYS A 150 8.90 1.73 19.62
C LYS A 150 9.49 2.71 18.60
N THR A 151 10.55 2.29 17.94
CA THR A 151 11.07 2.96 16.73
C THR A 151 10.43 2.33 15.50
N ARG A 152 9.93 3.16 14.58
CA ARG A 152 9.41 2.70 13.28
C ARG A 152 10.38 3.03 12.15
N PRO A 153 10.71 2.08 11.26
CA PRO A 153 11.39 2.40 10.01
C PRO A 153 10.44 3.21 9.10
N CYS A 154 10.95 4.28 8.52
CA CYS A 154 10.24 5.11 7.55
C CYS A 154 11.11 5.36 6.32
N ASP A 155 10.55 5.26 5.13
CA ASP A 155 11.25 5.54 3.87
C ASP A 155 10.97 6.97 3.40
N ASP A 156 12.02 7.70 3.03
CA ASP A 156 11.89 9.08 2.56
C ASP A 156 11.49 9.15 1.07
N TYR A 157 10.21 8.88 0.83
CA TYR A 157 9.58 8.99 -0.50
C TYR A 157 9.47 10.42 -1.02
N THR A 158 9.73 11.42 -0.17
CA THR A 158 9.79 12.82 -0.59
C THR A 158 11.17 13.15 -1.16
N ALA A 159 12.25 12.84 -0.43
CA ALA A 159 13.62 13.08 -0.90
C ALA A 159 13.97 12.24 -2.13
N SER A 160 13.47 11.01 -2.20
CA SER A 160 13.63 10.15 -3.38
C SER A 160 12.70 10.54 -4.54
N ARG A 161 11.76 11.47 -4.32
CA ARG A 161 10.78 11.96 -5.30
C ARG A 161 9.76 10.92 -5.76
N LEU A 162 9.68 9.75 -5.14
CA LEU A 162 8.66 8.75 -5.45
C LEU A 162 7.25 9.35 -5.33
N ASN A 163 7.03 10.19 -4.33
CA ASN A 163 5.75 10.87 -4.13
C ASN A 163 5.35 11.74 -5.35
N ASP A 164 6.29 12.28 -6.13
CA ASP A 164 6.00 13.08 -7.33
C ASP A 164 5.42 12.25 -8.49
N CYS A 165 5.64 10.94 -8.48
CA CYS A 165 5.12 9.99 -9.47
C CYS A 165 3.75 9.43 -9.10
N GLN A 166 3.09 10.05 -8.13
CA GLN A 166 1.74 9.69 -7.71
C GLN A 166 0.83 10.90 -7.86
N SER A 167 -0.35 10.66 -8.40
CA SER A 167 -1.43 11.64 -8.37
C SER A 167 -2.73 10.95 -8.02
N PHE A 168 -3.50 11.60 -7.17
CA PHE A 168 -4.77 11.10 -6.69
C PHE A 168 -5.83 12.19 -6.88
N SER A 169 -6.95 11.78 -7.47
CA SER A 169 -8.11 12.63 -7.66
C SER A 169 -8.89 12.83 -6.35
N ARG A 170 -8.71 11.92 -5.38
CA ARG A 170 -9.42 11.90 -4.10
C ARG A 170 -8.45 11.58 -2.97
N ARG A 171 -8.60 12.28 -1.85
CA ARG A 171 -7.96 11.91 -0.58
C ARG A 171 -8.96 11.09 0.22
N MET A 172 -8.59 9.87 0.62
CA MET A 172 -9.32 9.19 1.68
C MET A 172 -9.10 10.00 2.96
N THR A 173 -10.10 10.77 3.36
CA THR A 173 -10.11 11.44 4.65
C THR A 173 -10.60 10.44 5.69
N LEU A 174 -9.80 10.24 6.73
CA LEU A 174 -10.24 9.49 7.90
C LEU A 174 -11.47 10.18 8.49
N PRO A 175 -12.48 9.42 8.94
CA PRO A 175 -13.60 9.98 9.68
C PRO A 175 -13.07 10.82 10.85
N THR A 176 -13.48 12.10 10.90
CA THR A 176 -13.14 12.97 12.03
C THR A 176 -14.09 12.70 13.19
N ILE A 177 -13.71 13.12 14.39
CA ILE A 177 -14.61 13.04 15.54
C ILE A 177 -15.90 13.82 15.28
N ASP A 178 -15.82 14.97 14.61
CA ASP A 178 -16.99 15.78 14.24
C ASP A 178 -17.94 15.02 13.30
N LEU A 179 -17.40 14.28 12.34
CA LEU A 179 -18.21 13.44 11.45
C LEU A 179 -18.92 12.34 12.24
N ILE A 180 -18.21 11.67 13.15
CA ILE A 180 -18.78 10.62 14.00
C ILE A 180 -19.89 11.19 14.89
N THR A 181 -19.66 12.35 15.51
CA THR A 181 -20.67 13.04 16.33
C THR A 181 -21.88 13.45 15.50
N HIS A 182 -21.67 13.94 14.27
CA HIS A 182 -22.77 14.31 13.38
C HIS A 182 -23.60 13.10 12.96
N MET A 183 -22.95 11.97 12.69
CA MET A 183 -23.63 10.69 12.40
C MET A 183 -24.47 10.24 13.60
N TYR A 184 -23.92 10.31 14.82
CA TYR A 184 -24.64 9.98 16.04
C TYR A 184 -25.89 10.86 16.22
N ASN A 185 -25.75 12.19 16.14
CA ASN A 185 -26.87 13.12 16.30
C ASN A 185 -27.97 12.85 15.25
N SER A 186 -27.57 12.65 14.00
CA SER A 186 -28.51 12.35 12.90
C SER A 186 -29.28 11.04 13.09
N LEU A 187 -28.64 10.05 13.72
CA LEU A 187 -29.26 8.77 14.06
C LEU A 187 -30.17 8.91 15.28
N SER A 188 -29.71 9.60 16.32
CA SER A 188 -30.46 9.83 17.56
C SER A 188 -31.75 10.60 17.32
N ASP A 189 -31.73 11.62 16.44
CA ASP A 189 -32.92 12.41 16.10
C ASP A 189 -34.02 11.59 15.40
N LYS A 190 -33.65 10.49 14.75
CA LYS A 190 -34.57 9.61 14.02
C LYS A 190 -34.96 8.38 14.83
N TRP A 191 -34.33 8.15 15.98
CA TRP A 191 -34.58 7.01 16.83
C TRP A 191 -35.59 7.38 17.91
N SER A 192 -36.67 6.62 18.06
CA SER A 192 -37.79 6.96 18.94
C SER A 192 -37.53 6.67 20.44
N GLY A 193 -36.27 6.68 20.87
CA GLY A 193 -35.82 6.39 22.24
C GLY A 193 -34.33 6.65 22.42
N ASP A 194 -33.80 6.38 23.61
CA ASP A 194 -32.36 6.53 23.88
C ASP A 194 -31.54 5.59 22.98
N LEU A 195 -30.69 6.18 22.15
CA LEU A 195 -29.79 5.45 21.28
C LEU A 195 -28.55 5.04 22.06
N ASP A 196 -28.48 3.77 22.45
CA ASP A 196 -27.27 3.19 23.07
C ASP A 196 -26.27 2.77 21.98
N LEU A 197 -25.36 3.67 21.61
CA LEU A 197 -24.35 3.43 20.58
C LEU A 197 -23.08 2.83 21.18
N HIS A 198 -22.80 1.58 20.81
CA HIS A 198 -21.52 0.92 21.10
C HIS A 198 -20.58 1.06 19.91
N ILE A 199 -19.40 1.63 20.14
CA ILE A 199 -18.36 1.79 19.12
C ILE A 199 -17.18 0.90 19.49
N TRP A 200 -16.71 0.10 18.55
CA TRP A 200 -15.49 -0.68 18.67
C TRP A 200 -14.46 -0.18 17.66
N SER A 201 -13.19 -0.18 18.05
CA SER A 201 -12.07 0.00 17.13
C SER A 201 -11.29 -1.31 17.05
N ALA A 202 -10.83 -1.64 15.84
CA ALA A 202 -9.91 -2.72 15.59
C ALA A 202 -8.67 -2.14 14.90
N ASP A 203 -7.48 -2.43 15.45
CA ASP A 203 -6.23 -2.08 14.79
C ASP A 203 -5.82 -3.24 13.87
N HIS A 204 -5.71 -2.95 12.58
CA HIS A 204 -5.19 -3.91 11.61
C HIS A 204 -3.67 -3.85 11.65
N GLN A 205 -3.06 -4.73 12.44
CA GLN A 205 -1.60 -4.82 12.52
C GLN A 205 -1.02 -5.04 11.11
N GLY A 206 -0.13 -4.14 10.70
CA GLY A 206 0.50 -4.21 9.39
C GLY A 206 -0.43 -3.89 8.22
N ALA A 207 -1.52 -3.11 8.40
CA ALA A 207 -2.50 -2.81 7.36
C ALA A 207 -1.94 -2.41 5.98
N TYR A 208 -0.78 -1.74 5.94
CA TYR A 208 -0.12 -1.33 4.69
C TYR A 208 0.77 -2.40 4.05
N ARG A 209 0.86 -3.59 4.65
CA ARG A 209 1.69 -4.74 4.27
C ARG A 209 0.90 -6.06 4.24
N GLN A 210 -0.42 -5.98 4.37
CA GLN A 210 -1.37 -7.08 4.13
C GLN A 210 -1.63 -7.19 2.63
#